data_AF-G7GRX4-F1
#
_entry.id   AF-G7GRX4-F1
#
_cell.length_a   1.000
_cell.length_b   1.000
_cell.length_c   1.000
_cell.angle_alpha   90.00
_cell.angle_beta   90.00
_cell.angle_gamma   90.00
#
_symmetry.space_group_name_H-M   'P 1'
#
loop_
_entity.id
_entity.type
_entity.pdbx_description
1 polymer ?
#
loop_
_entity_poly.entity_id
_entity_poly.type
_entity_poly.pdbx_seq_one_letter_code
_entity_poly.pdbx_strand_id
1 'polypeptide(L)'
;MAGVPGGGEGSLAADTRVADMVDTPRRRRTVPRGPSAPGATTPELDIPGPLAEPCRFGVYTGIELELQSPDAIPPAARLGLEPPRFCGQCGRRMVVQVRPDGWSARCSRHGAVDSTEMYRR
;
A
#
# COMPACT_ATOMS: atom_id res chain seq x y z
N MET A 1 66.04 12.58 32.88
CA MET A 1 65.79 13.95 32.37
C MET A 1 65.99 13.95 30.85
N ALA A 2 64.94 13.67 30.07
CA ALA A 2 64.94 13.93 28.63
C ALA A 2 63.47 14.17 28.24
N GLY A 3 63.04 15.43 28.33
CA GLY A 3 61.73 15.86 27.87
C GLY A 3 61.75 16.02 26.36
N VAL A 4 60.76 15.44 25.69
CA VAL A 4 60.51 15.61 24.26
C VAL A 4 59.52 16.77 24.09
N PRO A 5 59.83 17.82 23.33
CA PRO A 5 58.86 18.86 23.01
C PRO A 5 58.13 18.57 21.69
N GLY A 6 56.80 18.71 21.74
CA GLY A 6 56.00 19.53 20.84
C GLY A 6 55.87 19.17 19.35
N GLY A 7 54.63 19.11 18.88
CA GLY A 7 54.31 19.53 17.51
C GLY A 7 53.15 18.78 16.87
N GLY A 8 52.13 19.52 16.46
CA GLY A 8 51.27 19.15 15.34
C GLY A 8 49.80 18.94 15.64
N GLU A 9 49.11 19.97 16.13
CA GLU A 9 47.65 20.03 16.08
C GLU A 9 47.23 20.22 14.62
N GLY A 10 46.87 19.12 13.97
CA GLY A 10 46.42 19.09 12.59
C GLY A 10 45.12 19.88 12.41
N SER A 11 45.24 21.01 11.73
CA SER A 11 44.29 21.62 10.79
C SER A 11 42.80 21.33 11.02
N LEU A 12 42.14 22.26 11.70
CA LEU A 12 40.68 22.37 11.72
C LEU A 12 40.11 22.48 10.30
N ALA A 13 39.18 21.57 10.02
CA ALA A 13 37.90 21.77 9.36
C ALA A 13 37.85 22.55 8.03
N ALA A 14 37.61 21.79 6.96
CA ALA A 14 36.44 21.89 6.09
C ALA A 14 35.99 23.29 5.62
N ASP A 15 36.35 23.63 4.38
CA ASP A 15 35.51 24.49 3.53
C ASP A 15 35.27 23.78 2.18
N THR A 16 34.55 22.67 2.24
CA THR A 16 33.86 22.18 1.04
C THR A 16 32.59 23.00 0.92
N ARG A 17 32.65 24.02 0.05
CA ARG A 17 31.51 24.81 -0.38
C ARG A 17 30.37 23.87 -0.79
N VAL A 18 29.32 23.84 0.03
CA VAL A 18 28.02 23.23 -0.29
C VAL A 18 27.37 24.13 -1.33
N ALA A 19 27.72 23.93 -2.60
CA ALA A 19 27.05 24.57 -3.71
C ALA A 19 25.72 23.83 -3.97
N ASP A 20 24.62 24.57 -3.78
CA ASP A 20 23.32 24.38 -4.44
C ASP A 20 22.66 22.99 -4.34
N MET A 21 22.13 22.65 -3.15
CA MET A 21 20.89 21.86 -3.05
C MET A 21 19.68 22.77 -3.33
N VAL A 22 19.57 23.27 -4.55
CA VAL A 22 18.31 23.91 -4.99
C VAL A 22 17.27 22.80 -5.04
N ASP A 23 16.28 22.93 -4.15
CA ASP A 23 15.04 22.16 -4.10
C ASP A 23 14.48 22.00 -5.51
N THR A 24 14.79 20.85 -6.13
CA THR A 24 14.24 20.51 -7.43
C THR A 24 12.80 20.10 -7.16
N PRO A 25 11.79 20.85 -7.62
CA PRO A 25 10.41 20.47 -7.36
C PRO A 25 10.16 19.13 -8.02
N ARG A 26 9.92 18.10 -7.21
CA ARG A 26 9.52 16.78 -7.68
C ARG A 26 8.20 16.93 -8.42
N ARG A 27 8.25 17.02 -9.75
CA ARG A 27 7.03 17.13 -10.58
C ARG A 27 6.12 15.96 -10.23
N ARG A 28 4.94 16.26 -9.67
CA ARG A 28 3.88 15.26 -9.49
C ARG A 28 3.52 14.76 -10.88
N ARG A 29 3.94 13.54 -11.22
CA ARG A 29 3.36 12.83 -12.36
C ARG A 29 1.88 12.63 -12.04
N THR A 30 1.03 13.43 -12.65
CA THR A 30 -0.40 13.13 -12.76
C THR A 30 -0.51 11.88 -13.62
N VAL A 31 -0.67 10.73 -12.97
CA VAL A 31 -1.06 9.49 -13.66
C VAL A 31 -2.53 9.68 -14.04
N PRO A 32 -2.89 9.75 -15.34
CA PRO A 32 -4.30 9.74 -15.71
C PRO A 32 -4.90 8.45 -15.19
N ARG A 33 -5.90 8.55 -14.32
CA ARG A 33 -6.67 7.41 -13.82
C ARG A 33 -7.64 6.99 -14.92
N GLY A 34 -7.12 6.31 -15.93
CA GLY A 34 -7.94 5.61 -16.93
C GLY A 34 -8.64 4.40 -16.29
N PRO A 35 -9.76 3.93 -16.87
CA PRO A 35 -10.32 2.63 -16.48
C PRO A 35 -9.27 1.56 -16.79
N SER A 36 -8.85 0.80 -15.77
CA SER A 36 -8.02 -0.38 -15.99
C SER A 36 -8.78 -1.32 -16.93
N ALA A 37 -8.23 -1.58 -18.12
CA ALA A 37 -8.80 -2.53 -19.05
C ALA A 37 -8.83 -3.93 -18.43
N PRO A 38 -9.94 -4.67 -18.50
CA PRO A 38 -9.95 -6.09 -18.18
C PRO A 38 -9.38 -6.87 -19.37
N GLY A 39 -8.25 -7.54 -19.16
CA GLY A 39 -7.79 -8.62 -20.02
C GLY A 39 -6.58 -8.32 -20.90
N ALA A 40 -5.40 -8.69 -20.39
CA ALA A 40 -4.31 -9.19 -21.22
C ALA A 40 -3.50 -10.19 -20.39
N THR A 41 -3.88 -11.47 -20.49
CA THR A 41 -3.16 -12.61 -19.91
C THR A 41 -1.86 -12.82 -20.67
N THR A 42 -0.79 -12.22 -20.16
CA THR A 42 0.59 -12.72 -20.32
C THR A 42 0.82 -13.71 -19.16
N PRO A 43 1.61 -14.80 -19.27
CA PRO A 43 1.86 -15.70 -18.14
C PRO A 43 2.79 -15.02 -17.12
N GLU A 44 2.19 -14.09 -16.40
CA GLU A 44 2.71 -13.25 -15.33
C GLU A 44 2.27 -13.93 -14.03
N LEU A 45 3.18 -14.09 -13.06
CA LEU A 45 2.95 -14.73 -11.76
C LEU A 45 1.49 -14.51 -11.30
N ASP A 46 0.71 -15.59 -11.16
CA ASP A 46 -0.72 -15.52 -10.85
C ASP A 46 -0.91 -14.97 -9.43
N ILE A 47 -0.88 -13.64 -9.31
CA ILE A 47 -1.09 -12.94 -8.05
C ILE A 47 -2.61 -12.92 -7.84
N PRO A 48 -3.14 -13.62 -6.82
CA PRO A 48 -4.56 -13.68 -6.60
C PRO A 48 -5.12 -12.29 -6.32
N GLY A 49 -6.32 -12.03 -6.82
CA GLY A 49 -7.06 -10.81 -6.54
C GLY A 49 -7.29 -10.61 -5.04
N PRO A 50 -7.61 -9.38 -4.59
CA PRO A 50 -7.64 -9.07 -3.17
C PRO A 50 -8.77 -9.75 -2.41
N LEU A 51 -9.82 -10.22 -3.10
CA LEU A 51 -10.96 -10.97 -2.56
C LEU A 51 -11.06 -12.38 -3.18
N ALA A 52 -10.01 -12.85 -3.87
CA ALA A 52 -10.01 -14.20 -4.40
C ALA A 52 -10.09 -15.22 -3.27
N GLU A 53 -10.82 -16.31 -3.47
CA GLU A 53 -10.92 -17.40 -2.52
C GLU A 53 -9.79 -18.42 -2.73
N PRO A 54 -9.27 -19.06 -1.67
CA PRO A 54 -9.61 -18.83 -0.26
C PRO A 54 -8.98 -17.54 0.28
N CYS A 55 -9.75 -16.77 1.06
CA CYS A 55 -9.21 -15.65 1.82
C CYS A 55 -8.45 -16.17 3.05
N ARG A 56 -7.32 -15.53 3.40
CA ARG A 56 -6.56 -15.77 4.64
C ARG A 56 -6.95 -14.80 5.75
N PHE A 57 -7.35 -13.59 5.37
CA PHE A 57 -7.71 -12.51 6.30
C PHE A 57 -9.16 -12.08 6.11
N GLY A 58 -9.81 -11.66 7.20
CA GLY A 58 -11.12 -11.04 7.19
C GLY A 58 -11.11 -9.72 6.43
N VAL A 59 -11.96 -9.59 5.42
CA VAL A 59 -11.98 -8.42 4.52
C VAL A 59 -12.50 -7.14 5.19
N TYR A 60 -13.17 -7.26 6.35
CA TYR A 60 -13.69 -6.14 7.14
C TYR A 60 -12.87 -5.82 8.39
N THR A 61 -12.05 -6.76 8.86
CA THR A 61 -11.34 -6.68 10.14
C THR A 61 -9.82 -6.64 9.95
N GLY A 62 -9.30 -7.27 8.89
CA GLY A 62 -7.88 -7.48 8.65
C GLY A 62 -7.24 -8.56 9.52
N ILE A 63 -8.03 -9.26 10.35
CA ILE A 63 -7.57 -10.34 11.22
C ILE A 63 -7.48 -11.63 10.41
N GLU A 64 -6.50 -12.48 10.69
CA GLU A 64 -6.40 -13.81 10.06
C GLU A 64 -7.64 -14.65 10.39
N LEU A 65 -8.24 -15.30 9.40
CA LEU A 65 -9.55 -15.95 9.55
C LEU A 65 -9.54 -17.04 10.63
N GLU A 66 -8.41 -17.73 10.81
CA GLU A 66 -8.24 -18.75 11.85
C GLU A 66 -8.31 -18.18 13.28
N LEU A 67 -8.02 -16.89 13.44
CA LEU A 67 -8.00 -16.18 14.73
C LEU A 67 -9.19 -15.24 14.91
N GLN A 68 -10.01 -15.06 13.88
CA GLN A 68 -11.06 -14.06 13.88
C GLN A 68 -12.28 -14.52 14.67
N SER A 69 -12.65 -13.76 15.71
CA SER A 69 -13.95 -13.92 16.35
C SER A 69 -15.09 -13.45 15.42
N PRO A 70 -16.23 -14.17 15.35
CA PRO A 70 -17.41 -13.74 14.60
C PRO A 70 -17.92 -12.36 15.02
N ASP A 71 -17.81 -12.03 16.31
CA ASP A 71 -18.26 -10.74 16.87
C ASP A 71 -17.37 -9.56 16.45
N ALA A 72 -16.17 -9.83 15.92
CA ALA A 72 -15.28 -8.79 15.41
C ALA A 72 -15.79 -8.15 14.11
N ILE A 73 -16.75 -8.78 13.40
CA ILE A 73 -17.31 -8.24 12.16
C ILE A 73 -18.31 -7.12 12.49
N PRO A 74 -18.08 -5.89 11.98
CA PRO A 74 -19.01 -4.79 12.20
C PRO A 74 -20.43 -5.13 11.73
N PRO A 75 -21.49 -4.71 12.46
CA PRO A 75 -22.88 -4.97 12.05
C PRO A 75 -23.19 -4.50 10.63
N ALA A 76 -22.70 -3.33 10.22
CA ALA A 76 -22.89 -2.81 8.87
C ALA A 76 -22.31 -3.73 7.77
N ALA A 77 -21.16 -4.36 8.04
CA ALA A 77 -20.54 -5.31 7.12
C ALA A 77 -21.33 -6.63 7.02
N ARG A 78 -21.90 -7.10 8.14
CA ARG A 78 -22.81 -8.27 8.13
C ARG A 78 -24.08 -8.02 7.30
N LEU A 79 -24.52 -6.77 7.23
CA LEU A 79 -25.65 -6.34 6.40
C LEU A 79 -25.25 -6.04 4.94
N GLY A 80 -23.98 -6.21 4.57
CA GLY A 80 -23.47 -5.91 3.22
C GLY A 80 -23.45 -4.42 2.87
N LEU A 81 -23.57 -3.52 3.86
CA LEU A 81 -23.62 -2.07 3.66
C LEU A 81 -22.23 -1.41 3.63
N GLU A 82 -21.19 -2.18 3.92
CA GLU A 82 -19.83 -1.68 4.02
C GLU A 82 -18.94 -2.33 2.95
N PRO A 83 -18.14 -1.55 2.19
CA PRO A 83 -17.15 -2.12 1.30
C PRO A 83 -16.02 -2.82 2.07
N PRO A 84 -15.36 -3.83 1.49
CA PRO A 84 -14.20 -4.48 2.09
C PRO A 84 -13.06 -3.48 2.26
N ARG A 85 -12.51 -3.42 3.48
CA ARG A 85 -11.46 -2.47 3.86
C ARG A 85 -10.08 -3.09 3.87
N PHE A 86 -9.99 -4.41 3.91
CA PHE A 86 -8.74 -5.16 4.01
C PHE A 86 -8.65 -6.21 2.90
N CYS A 87 -7.44 -6.42 2.41
CA CYS A 87 -7.16 -7.44 1.42
C CYS A 87 -7.22 -8.83 2.06
N GLY A 88 -8.08 -9.71 1.54
CA GLY A 88 -8.24 -11.09 2.02
C GLY A 88 -6.99 -11.95 1.86
N GLN A 89 -6.03 -11.55 1.02
CA GLN A 89 -4.80 -12.29 0.77
C GLN A 89 -3.63 -11.91 1.69
N CYS A 90 -3.57 -10.67 2.22
CA CYS A 90 -2.44 -10.20 3.05
C CYS A 90 -2.79 -9.30 4.23
N GLY A 91 -4.07 -9.08 4.52
CA GLY A 91 -4.52 -8.29 5.68
C GLY A 91 -4.21 -6.79 5.60
N ARG A 92 -3.59 -6.29 4.53
CA ARG A 92 -3.29 -4.86 4.38
C ARG A 92 -4.57 -4.06 4.11
N ARG A 93 -4.70 -2.88 4.73
CA ARG A 93 -5.78 -1.93 4.42
C ARG A 93 -5.72 -1.51 2.95
N MET A 94 -6.86 -1.60 2.30
CA MET A 94 -7.05 -1.17 0.92
C MET A 94 -7.43 0.31 0.86
N VAL A 95 -7.16 0.94 -0.27
CA VAL A 95 -7.75 2.25 -0.60
C VAL A 95 -9.13 1.99 -1.18
N VAL A 96 -10.16 2.43 -0.48
CA VAL A 96 -11.56 2.26 -0.86
C VAL A 96 -12.12 3.57 -1.38
N GLN A 97 -12.80 3.52 -2.53
CA GLN A 97 -13.57 4.61 -3.09
C GLN A 97 -15.03 4.16 -3.20
N VAL A 98 -15.92 4.87 -2.51
CA VAL A 98 -17.37 4.68 -2.62
C VAL A 98 -17.91 5.65 -3.68
N ARG A 99 -18.79 5.14 -4.55
CA ARG A 99 -19.53 5.88 -5.59
C ARG A 99 -21.03 5.60 -5.41
N PRO A 100 -21.93 6.42 -5.97
CA PRO A 100 -23.37 6.11 -5.94
C PRO A 100 -23.74 4.76 -6.58
N ASP A 101 -22.98 4.34 -7.59
CA ASP A 101 -23.17 3.09 -8.34
C ASP A 101 -22.46 1.87 -7.72
N GLY A 102 -21.70 2.04 -6.64
CA GLY A 102 -20.94 0.96 -6.04
C GLY A 102 -19.64 1.39 -5.39
N TRP A 103 -18.64 0.51 -5.37
CA TRP A 103 -17.35 0.82 -4.76
C TRP A 103 -16.21 0.12 -5.50
N SER A 104 -15.02 0.71 -5.39
CA SER A 104 -13.76 0.10 -5.82
C SER A 104 -12.80 0.05 -4.65
N ALA A 105 -12.08 -1.05 -4.48
CA ALA A 105 -11.07 -1.21 -3.46
C ALA A 105 -9.75 -1.69 -4.06
N ARG A 106 -8.63 -1.08 -3.67
CA ARG A 106 -7.29 -1.41 -4.19
C ARG A 106 -6.32 -1.79 -3.10
N CYS A 107 -5.74 -2.98 -3.25
CA CYS A 107 -4.56 -3.42 -2.53
C CYS A 107 -3.29 -3.06 -3.31
N SER A 108 -2.23 -2.66 -2.60
CA SER A 108 -0.95 -2.36 -3.23
C SER A 108 -0.24 -3.57 -3.83
N ARG A 109 -0.58 -4.80 -3.37
CA ARG A 109 0.06 -6.06 -3.79
C ARG A 109 -0.83 -6.91 -4.68
N HIS A 110 -2.10 -7.04 -4.33
CA HIS A 110 -3.03 -7.98 -4.95
C HIS A 110 -3.97 -7.34 -5.98
N GLY A 111 -3.74 -6.07 -6.34
CA GLY A 111 -4.55 -5.38 -7.34
C GLY A 111 -5.83 -4.77 -6.78
N ALA A 112 -6.80 -4.57 -7.67
CA ALA A 112 -8.06 -3.90 -7.37
C ALA A 112 -9.26 -4.82 -7.60
N VAL A 113 -10.39 -4.46 -6.99
CA VAL A 113 -11.68 -5.08 -7.19
C VAL A 113 -12.75 -4.00 -7.20
N ASP A 114 -13.78 -4.18 -8.01
CA ASP A 114 -14.91 -3.26 -8.13
C ASP A 114 -16.22 -4.04 -7.93
N SER A 115 -17.18 -3.46 -7.21
CA SER A 115 -18.46 -4.10 -6.93
C SER A 115 -19.22 -4.47 -8.21
N THR A 116 -19.08 -3.68 -9.28
CA THR A 116 -19.74 -3.94 -10.56
C THR A 116 -19.28 -5.23 -11.22
N GLU A 117 -18.04 -5.65 -11.00
CA GLU A 117 -17.51 -6.92 -11.49
C GLU A 117 -17.99 -8.09 -10.62
N MET A 118 -18.23 -7.87 -9.33
CA MET A 118 -18.79 -8.89 -8.43
C MET A 118 -20.26 -9.20 -8.73
N TYR A 119 -21.06 -8.22 -9.17
CA TYR A 119 -22.47 -8.45 -9.56
C TYR A 119 -22.65 -9.15 -10.90
N ARG A 120 -21.62 -9.22 -11.74
CA ARG A 120 -21.68 -9.85 -13.08
C ARG A 120 -21.34 -11.35 -13.04
N ARG A 121 -20.90 -11.87 -11.91
CA ARG A 121 -20.42 -13.24 -11.72
C ARG A 121 -21.47 -14.09 -11.01
#